data_AF-A0A955IMY6-F1
#
_entry.id   AF-A0A955IMY6-F1
#
_cell.length_a   1.000
_cell.length_b   1.000
_cell.length_c   1.000
_cell.angle_alpha   90.00
_cell.angle_beta   90.00
_cell.angle_gamma   90.00
#
_symmetry.space_group_name_H-M   'P 1'
#
loop_
_entity.id
_entity.type
_entity.pdbx_description
1 polymer ?
#
loop_
_entity_poly.entity_id
_entity_poly.type
_entity_poly.pdbx_seq_one_letter_code
_entity_poly.pdbx_strand_id
1 'polypeptide(L)'
;MFIDGLTTADSLPVLEAAAKFSARRQELLTFNIANISTPDFRPKTVSTEAFQQQLGEAIDKKRKASGAAAQDLPLQSTSEVQVTPTAGGGFDLQLNPSTSSGNILFHDRNNRDVERMMAELAENTANFRVATELFRSRIDMLRSVIAERV
;
A
#
# COMPACT_ATOMS: atom_id res chain seq x y z
N MET A 1 2.69 -8.95 15.15
CA MET A 1 1.36 -8.41 15.49
C MET A 1 0.74 -7.68 14.28
N PHE A 2 0.84 -8.23 13.06
CA PHE A 2 0.36 -7.59 11.82
C PHE A 2 -0.89 -8.32 11.27
N ILE A 3 -0.93 -9.65 11.45
CA ILE A 3 -1.99 -10.51 10.93
C ILE A 3 -3.29 -10.39 11.73
N ASP A 4 -3.19 -10.12 13.04
CA ASP A 4 -4.33 -10.05 13.96
C ASP A 4 -5.24 -8.82 13.72
N GLY A 5 -4.70 -7.77 13.08
CA GLY A 5 -5.47 -6.61 12.63
C GLY A 5 -6.26 -6.86 11.35
N LEU A 6 -5.86 -7.86 10.55
CA LEU A 6 -6.51 -8.19 9.26
C LEU A 6 -7.75 -9.09 9.43
N THR A 7 -7.84 -9.82 10.55
CA THR A 7 -8.89 -10.80 10.84
C THR A 7 -10.11 -10.23 11.58
N THR A 8 -9.99 -9.05 12.18
CA THR A 8 -11.09 -8.42 12.95
C THR A 8 -12.07 -7.67 12.04
N ALA A 9 -13.30 -7.47 12.50
CA ALA A 9 -14.44 -7.03 11.69
C ALA A 9 -14.31 -5.67 10.95
N ASP A 10 -13.23 -4.94 11.23
CA ASP A 10 -12.98 -3.55 10.84
C ASP A 10 -11.78 -3.40 9.87
N SER A 11 -11.47 -4.49 9.15
CA SER A 11 -10.31 -4.65 8.27
C SER A 11 -10.51 -4.20 6.82
N LEU A 12 -11.74 -3.88 6.40
CA LEU A 12 -12.02 -3.48 5.01
C LEU A 12 -11.24 -2.22 4.56
N PRO A 13 -11.23 -1.11 5.31
CA PRO A 13 -10.47 0.08 4.90
C PRO A 13 -8.95 -0.16 4.87
N VAL A 14 -8.47 -1.05 5.73
CA VAL A 14 -7.05 -1.44 5.82
C VAL A 14 -6.64 -2.26 4.59
N LEU A 15 -7.45 -3.25 4.22
CA LEU A 15 -7.23 -4.08 3.04
C LEU A 15 -7.36 -3.27 1.75
N GLU A 16 -8.31 -2.35 1.70
CA GLU A 16 -8.43 -1.37 0.61
C GLU A 16 -7.16 -0.52 0.51
N ALA A 17 -6.62 -0.04 1.63
CA ALA A 17 -5.43 0.80 1.64
C ALA A 17 -4.20 0.04 1.15
N ALA A 18 -4.02 -1.20 1.61
CA ALA A 18 -2.94 -2.07 1.18
C ALA A 18 -3.04 -2.39 -0.33
N ALA A 19 -4.24 -2.67 -0.84
CA ALA A 19 -4.47 -2.92 -2.26
C ALA A 19 -4.18 -1.67 -3.11
N LYS A 20 -4.68 -0.49 -2.71
CA LYS A 20 -4.41 0.78 -3.40
C LYS A 20 -2.92 1.14 -3.40
N PHE A 21 -2.25 0.99 -2.27
CA PHE A 21 -0.79 1.21 -2.18
C PHE A 21 -0.03 0.30 -3.14
N SER A 22 -0.35 -1.00 -3.13
CA SER A 22 0.34 -1.96 -3.99
C SER A 22 0.07 -1.69 -5.48
N ALA A 23 -1.14 -1.24 -5.83
CA ALA A 23 -1.47 -0.83 -7.20
C ALA A 23 -0.64 0.38 -7.65
N ARG A 24 -0.57 1.44 -6.84
CA ARG A 24 0.26 2.63 -7.14
C ARG A 24 1.75 2.30 -7.20
N ARG A 25 2.23 1.41 -6.32
CA ARG A 25 3.61 0.94 -6.35
C ARG A 25 3.92 0.15 -7.64
N GLN A 26 2.96 -0.61 -8.17
CA GLN A 26 3.12 -1.33 -9.44
C GLN A 26 3.37 -0.35 -10.59
N GLU A 27 2.62 0.74 -10.65
CA GLU A 27 2.79 1.80 -11.65
C GLU A 27 4.20 2.40 -11.58
N LEU A 28 4.66 2.72 -10.35
CA LEU A 28 5.99 3.26 -10.11
C LEU A 28 7.13 2.28 -10.47
N LEU A 29 7.00 1.00 -10.09
CA LEU A 29 8.00 -0.02 -10.41
C LEU A 29 8.08 -0.26 -11.91
N THR A 30 6.93 -0.31 -12.59
CA THR A 30 6.87 -0.43 -14.05
C THR A 30 7.51 0.78 -14.73
N PHE A 31 7.27 1.99 -14.22
CA PHE A 31 7.90 3.20 -14.71
C PHE A 31 9.43 3.16 -14.55
N ASN A 32 9.93 2.69 -13.41
CA ASN A 32 11.37 2.53 -13.17
C ASN A 32 11.99 1.49 -14.11
N ILE A 33 11.34 0.34 -14.30
CA ILE A 33 11.80 -0.73 -15.22
C ILE A 33 11.82 -0.21 -16.67
N ALA A 34 10.79 0.51 -17.10
CA ALA A 34 10.72 1.06 -18.45
C ALA A 34 11.85 2.08 -18.73
N ASN A 35 12.30 2.80 -17.71
CA ASN A 35 13.35 3.83 -17.81
C ASN A 35 14.75 3.32 -17.45
N ILE A 36 14.95 2.02 -17.26
CA ILE A 36 16.26 1.48 -16.84
C ILE A 36 17.38 1.79 -17.85
N SER A 37 17.05 1.79 -19.14
CA SER A 37 18.00 2.08 -20.22
C SER A 37 18.13 3.58 -20.51
N THR A 38 17.37 4.43 -19.82
CA THR A 38 17.41 5.89 -19.99
C THR A 38 18.69 6.44 -19.34
N PRO A 39 19.57 7.15 -20.07
CA PRO A 39 20.76 7.78 -19.51
C PRO A 39 20.42 8.76 -18.38
N ASP A 40 21.30 8.87 -17.37
CA ASP A 40 21.15 9.74 -16.19
C ASP A 40 19.87 9.52 -15.34
N PHE A 41 19.09 8.47 -15.63
CA PHE A 41 17.87 8.18 -14.87
C PHE A 41 18.20 7.60 -13.49
N ARG A 42 17.53 8.16 -12.45
CA ARG A 42 17.65 7.70 -11.07
C ARG A 42 16.30 7.15 -10.60
N PRO A 43 16.15 5.82 -10.48
CA PRO A 43 14.91 5.23 -10.01
C PRO A 43 14.66 5.63 -8.55
N LYS A 44 13.50 6.23 -8.32
CA LYS A 44 13.00 6.57 -6.99
C LYS A 44 11.93 5.57 -6.60
N THR A 45 11.89 5.24 -5.32
CA THR A 45 10.95 4.28 -4.74
C THR A 45 10.15 4.92 -3.61
N VAL A 46 9.21 4.16 -3.07
CA VAL A 46 8.52 4.47 -1.81
C VAL A 46 8.92 3.43 -0.79
N SER A 47 9.09 3.80 0.48
CA SER A 47 9.36 2.83 1.54
C SER A 47 8.09 2.03 1.88
N THR A 48 8.14 0.71 1.68
CA THR A 48 7.08 -0.23 2.11
C THR A 48 6.99 -0.31 3.62
N GLU A 49 8.13 -0.33 4.29
CA GLU A 49 8.26 -0.41 5.74
C GLU A 49 7.63 0.81 6.43
N ALA A 50 7.90 2.01 5.92
CA ALA A 50 7.31 3.25 6.44
C ALA A 50 5.78 3.24 6.28
N PHE A 51 5.28 2.78 5.14
CA PHE A 51 3.84 2.63 4.92
C PHE A 51 3.22 1.58 5.85
N GLN A 52 3.86 0.43 6.03
CA GLN A 52 3.38 -0.63 6.93
C GLN A 52 3.35 -0.16 8.39
N GLN A 53 4.38 0.54 8.84
CA GLN A 53 4.43 1.13 10.17
C GLN A 53 3.28 2.12 10.37
N GLN A 54 3.09 3.02 9.40
CA GLN A 54 2.02 4.00 9.42
C GLN A 54 0.63 3.34 9.46
N LEU A 55 0.43 2.29 8.68
CA LEU A 55 -0.82 1.53 8.66
C LEU A 55 -1.05 0.86 10.02
N GLY A 56 -0.01 0.29 10.64
CA GLY A 56 -0.05 -0.25 11.99
C GLY A 56 -0.44 0.80 13.04
N GLU A 57 0.18 1.98 12.99
CA GLU A 57 -0.16 3.09 13.88
C GLU A 57 -1.61 3.58 13.70
N ALA A 58 -2.11 3.61 12.46
CA ALA A 58 -3.50 3.96 12.17
C ALA A 58 -4.48 2.92 12.74
N ILE A 59 -4.16 1.63 12.62
CA ILE A 59 -4.94 0.53 13.21
C ILE A 59 -4.94 0.63 14.75
N ASP A 60 -3.79 0.89 15.36
CA ASP A 60 -3.67 1.02 16.82
C ASP A 60 -4.43 2.24 17.35
N LYS A 61 -4.36 3.37 16.65
CA LYS A 61 -5.17 4.57 16.97
C LYS A 61 -6.66 4.27 16.87
N LYS A 62 -7.08 3.57 15.82
CA LYS A 62 -8.48 3.15 15.63
C LYS A 62 -8.95 2.20 16.73
N ARG A 63 -8.13 1.23 17.12
CA ARG A 63 -8.46 0.29 18.22
C ARG A 63 -8.59 0.98 19.57
N LYS A 64 -7.79 2.02 19.82
CA LYS A 64 -7.85 2.83 21.05
C LYS A 64 -9.01 3.84 21.04
N ALA A 65 -9.48 4.25 19.87
CA ALA A 65 -10.65 5.11 19.73
C ALA A 65 -11.94 4.28 19.91
N SER A 66 -12.71 4.57 20.96
CA SER A 66 -14.03 3.97 21.17
C SER A 66 -15.14 4.94 20.71
N GLY A 67 -16.17 4.42 20.04
CA GLY A 67 -17.35 5.20 19.60
C GLY A 67 -17.33 5.64 18.13
N ALA A 68 -18.09 6.69 17.80
CA ALA A 68 -18.32 7.17 16.42
C ALA A 68 -17.05 7.65 15.68
N ALA A 69 -15.97 7.94 16.42
CA ALA A 69 -14.65 8.26 15.86
C ALA A 69 -13.89 7.02 15.30
N ALA A 70 -14.45 5.81 15.45
CA ALA A 70 -13.89 4.57 14.92
C ALA A 70 -14.31 4.26 13.47
N GLN A 71 -15.12 5.10 12.81
CA GLN A 71 -15.57 4.80 11.44
C GLN A 71 -14.51 5.07 10.38
N ASP A 72 -13.73 6.14 10.53
CA ASP A 72 -12.68 6.49 9.58
C ASP A 72 -11.33 5.91 9.98
N LEU A 73 -10.59 5.36 9.01
CA LEU A 73 -9.19 4.98 9.22
C LEU A 73 -8.35 6.27 9.19
N PRO A 74 -7.73 6.71 10.30
CA PRO A 74 -7.00 7.96 10.34
C PRO A 74 -5.61 7.78 9.71
N LEU A 75 -5.57 7.55 8.40
CA LEU A 75 -4.33 7.54 7.63
C LEU A 75 -3.85 8.99 7.52
N GLN A 76 -2.71 9.28 8.15
CA GLN A 76 -2.07 10.58 8.02
C GLN A 76 -1.43 10.69 6.62
N SER A 77 -1.28 11.89 6.07
CA SER A 77 -0.42 12.07 4.90
C SER A 77 1.03 12.12 5.36
N THR A 78 1.91 11.34 4.73
CA THR A 78 3.37 11.39 4.93
C THR A 78 4.05 11.97 3.69
N SER A 79 5.35 12.24 3.77
CA SER A 79 6.15 12.81 2.66
C SER A 79 6.07 11.96 1.39
N GLU A 80 5.93 10.64 1.53
CA GLU A 80 5.90 9.70 0.40
C GLU A 80 4.51 9.21 0.01
N VAL A 81 3.52 9.35 0.89
CA VAL A 81 2.16 8.84 0.70
C VAL A 81 1.19 9.93 1.12
N GLN A 82 0.58 10.57 0.13
CA GLN A 82 -0.49 11.52 0.35
C GLN A 82 -1.82 10.79 0.30
N VAL A 83 -2.61 10.96 1.36
CA VAL A 83 -3.94 10.37 1.48
C VAL A 83 -4.94 11.50 1.38
N THR A 84 -5.70 11.51 0.28
CA THR A 84 -6.73 12.52 0.06
C THR A 84 -8.10 11.88 0.26
N PRO A 85 -8.89 12.34 1.25
CA PRO A 85 -10.26 11.87 1.40
C PRO A 85 -11.08 12.27 0.17
N THR A 86 -11.76 11.30 -0.43
CA THR A 86 -12.69 11.50 -1.54
C THR A 86 -14.09 11.80 -1.00
N ALA A 87 -14.78 12.73 -1.65
CA ALA A 87 -16.19 13.02 -1.39
C ALA A 87 -17.06 11.79 -1.72
N GLY A 88 -17.24 10.92 -0.74
CA GLY A 88 -17.91 9.62 -0.90
C GLY A 88 -17.56 8.55 0.13
N GLY A 89 -16.73 8.88 1.15
CA GLY A 89 -16.33 7.92 2.20
C GLY A 89 -15.19 6.98 1.80
N GLY A 90 -14.46 7.32 0.72
CA GLY A 90 -13.24 6.64 0.31
C GLY A 90 -12.01 7.54 0.47
N PHE A 91 -10.83 6.97 0.29
CA PHE A 91 -9.56 7.71 0.26
C PHE A 91 -8.81 7.40 -1.03
N ASP A 92 -8.27 8.40 -1.69
CA ASP A 92 -7.30 8.23 -2.77
C ASP A 92 -5.89 8.27 -2.19
N LEU A 93 -4.99 7.50 -2.82
CA LEU A 93 -3.62 7.36 -2.39
C LEU A 93 -2.71 7.82 -3.54
N GLN A 94 -1.97 8.89 -3.31
CA GLN A 94 -0.97 9.40 -4.23
C GLN A 94 0.43 9.16 -3.65
N LEU A 95 1.28 8.50 -4.44
CA LEU A 95 2.67 8.23 -4.06
C LEU A 95 3.57 9.37 -4.56
N ASN A 96 4.39 9.92 -3.67
CA ASN A 96 5.44 10.88 -4.00
C ASN A 96 6.81 10.28 -3.68
N PRO A 97 7.48 9.63 -4.64
CA PRO A 97 8.66 8.84 -4.33
C PRO A 97 9.85 9.73 -3.97
N SER A 98 10.40 9.50 -2.76
CA SER A 98 11.54 10.27 -2.25
C SER A 98 12.74 9.40 -1.89
N THR A 99 12.53 8.11 -1.59
CA THR A 99 13.60 7.16 -1.31
C THR A 99 14.41 6.84 -2.57
N SER A 100 15.74 6.95 -2.45
CA SER A 100 16.67 6.45 -3.47
C SER A 100 16.85 4.96 -3.28
N SER A 101 16.81 4.21 -4.38
CA SER A 101 17.24 2.82 -4.40
C SER A 101 18.72 2.78 -3.99
N GLY A 102 19.01 2.29 -2.79
CA GLY A 102 20.30 2.44 -2.08
C GLY A 102 21.50 1.67 -2.67
N ASN A 103 21.66 1.66 -3.99
CA ASN A 103 22.76 0.99 -4.66
C ASN A 103 23.93 1.94 -4.92
N ILE A 104 25.12 1.36 -5.01
CA ILE A 104 26.31 2.05 -5.48
C ILE A 104 26.02 2.44 -6.94
N LEU A 105 25.98 3.74 -7.22
CA LEU A 105 25.77 4.21 -8.58
C LEU A 105 26.91 3.70 -9.46
N PHE A 106 26.59 3.16 -10.63
CA PHE A 106 27.60 2.80 -11.62
C PHE A 106 28.34 4.05 -12.11
N HIS A 107 29.43 3.85 -12.85
CA HIS A 107 30.23 4.97 -13.40
C HIS A 107 29.42 5.90 -14.32
N ASP A 108 28.25 5.47 -14.81
CA ASP A 108 27.31 6.26 -15.61
C ASP A 108 26.21 6.94 -14.78
N ARG A 109 26.30 6.92 -13.44
CA ARG A 109 25.30 7.45 -12.51
C ARG A 109 23.90 6.82 -12.66
N ASN A 110 23.77 5.72 -13.39
CA ASN A 110 22.55 4.94 -13.47
C ASN A 110 22.59 3.84 -12.41
N ASN A 111 21.41 3.40 -11.95
CA ASN A 111 21.25 2.22 -11.12
C ASN A 111 20.51 1.15 -11.93
N ARG A 112 21.26 0.37 -12.70
CA ARG A 112 20.73 -0.68 -13.61
C ARG A 112 20.57 -2.04 -12.92
N ASP A 113 19.99 -2.05 -11.73
CA ASP A 113 19.77 -3.29 -11.00
C ASP A 113 18.42 -3.93 -11.39
N VAL A 114 18.41 -4.58 -12.57
CA VAL A 114 17.22 -5.26 -13.12
C VAL A 114 16.72 -6.32 -12.14
N GLU A 115 17.64 -7.10 -11.57
CA GLU A 115 17.33 -8.25 -10.73
C GLU A 115 16.55 -7.81 -9.50
N ARG A 116 17.02 -6.76 -8.81
CA ARG A 116 16.29 -6.20 -7.66
C ARG A 116 14.96 -5.59 -8.07
N MET A 117 14.89 -4.84 -9.17
CA MET A 117 13.61 -4.26 -9.62
C MET A 117 12.56 -5.32 -9.96
N MET A 118 12.99 -6.44 -10.55
CA MET A 118 12.10 -7.58 -10.82
C MET A 118 11.70 -8.30 -9.54
N ALA A 119 12.60 -8.43 -8.56
CA ALA A 119 12.28 -8.97 -7.25
C ALA A 119 11.24 -8.10 -6.52
N GLU A 120 11.42 -6.78 -6.51
CA GLU A 120 10.47 -5.83 -5.92
C GLU A 120 9.10 -5.86 -6.61
N LEU A 121 9.07 -6.02 -7.94
CA LEU A 121 7.84 -6.17 -8.72
C LEU A 121 7.09 -7.46 -8.34
N ALA A 122 7.82 -8.57 -8.22
CA ALA A 122 7.26 -9.86 -7.83
C ALA A 122 6.69 -9.80 -6.41
N GLU A 123 7.43 -9.21 -5.47
CA GLU A 123 6.99 -8.99 -4.08
C GLU A 123 5.71 -8.15 -4.03
N ASN A 124 5.70 -7.00 -4.72
CA ASN A 124 4.53 -6.13 -4.77
C ASN A 124 3.31 -6.84 -5.38
N THR A 125 3.52 -7.64 -6.42
CA THR A 125 2.45 -8.43 -7.06
C THR A 125 1.88 -9.47 -6.10
N ALA A 126 2.73 -10.15 -5.32
CA ALA A 126 2.29 -11.10 -4.31
C ALA A 126 1.46 -10.41 -3.21
N ASN A 127 1.95 -9.27 -2.70
CA ASN A 127 1.26 -8.48 -1.68
C ASN A 127 -0.11 -7.99 -2.16
N PHE A 128 -0.21 -7.50 -3.40
CA PHE A 128 -1.47 -7.07 -3.99
C PHE A 128 -2.48 -8.22 -4.09
N ARG A 129 -2.05 -9.41 -4.52
CA ARG A 129 -2.91 -10.60 -4.61
C ARG A 129 -3.46 -10.99 -3.25
N VAL A 130 -2.60 -11.06 -2.23
CA VAL A 130 -3.02 -11.41 -0.86
C VAL A 130 -4.02 -10.37 -0.33
N ALA A 131 -3.73 -9.08 -0.48
CA ALA A 131 -4.64 -8.02 -0.04
C ALA A 131 -6.01 -8.09 -0.71
N THR A 132 -6.04 -8.34 -2.02
CA THR A 132 -7.29 -8.43 -2.80
C THR A 132 -8.09 -9.68 -2.44
N GLU A 133 -7.43 -10.81 -2.22
CA GLU A 133 -8.10 -12.06 -1.85
C GLU A 133 -8.75 -11.97 -0.46
N LEU A 134 -8.02 -11.41 0.51
CA LEU A 134 -8.57 -11.13 1.85
C LEU A 134 -9.72 -10.13 1.78
N PHE A 135 -9.62 -9.10 0.94
CA PHE A 135 -10.69 -8.13 0.74
C PHE A 135 -11.97 -8.80 0.20
N ARG A 136 -11.85 -9.65 -0.82
CA ARG A 136 -12.99 -10.41 -1.39
C ARG A 136 -13.62 -11.32 -0.35
N SER A 137 -12.81 -12.13 0.33
CA SER A 137 -13.27 -13.02 1.40
C SER A 137 -14.09 -12.28 2.46
N ARG A 138 -13.66 -11.06 2.82
CA ARG A 138 -14.37 -10.22 3.79
C ARG A 138 -15.73 -9.72 3.27
N ILE A 139 -15.79 -9.31 2.01
CA ILE A 139 -17.05 -8.90 1.36
C ILE A 139 -18.02 -10.08 1.24
N ASP A 140 -17.53 -11.26 0.89
CA ASP A 140 -18.37 -12.46 0.77
C ASP A 140 -18.94 -12.89 2.13
N MET A 141 -18.16 -12.77 3.21
CA MET A 141 -18.65 -12.96 4.57
C MET A 141 -19.78 -11.99 4.91
N LEU A 142 -19.63 -10.70 4.58
CA LEU A 142 -20.70 -9.70 4.81
C LEU A 142 -21.95 -10.00 4.00
N ARG A 143 -21.80 -10.41 2.74
CA ARG A 143 -22.92 -10.83 1.89
C ARG A 143 -23.64 -12.03 2.47
N SER A 144 -22.91 -13.03 2.98
CA SER A 144 -23.49 -14.21 3.63
C SER A 144 -24.33 -13.82 4.85
N VAL A 145 -23.80 -12.96 5.73
CA VAL A 145 -24.50 -12.51 6.94
C VAL A 145 -25.76 -11.71 6.61
N ILE A 146 -25.73 -10.89 5.55
CA ILE A 146 -26.90 -10.14 5.09
C ILE A 146 -27.94 -11.08 4.48
N ALA A 147 -27.51 -12.05 3.68
CA ALA A 147 -28.41 -13.00 3.02
C ALA A 147 -29.10 -13.95 3.99
N GLU A 148 -28.43 -14.36 5.08
CA GLU A 148 -29.01 -15.24 6.11
C GLU A 148 -30.01 -14.52 7.03
N ARG A 149 -30.06 -13.18 6.99
CA ARG A 149 -30.97 -12.35 7.80
C ARG A 149 -32.29 -12.00 7.07
N VAL A 150 -32.46 -12.40 5.82
CA VAL A 150 -33.68 -12.17 4.99
C VAL A 150 -34.41 -13.50 4.80
#